data_AF-A0AAN7B8C9-F1
#
_entry.id   AF-A0AAN7B8C9-F1
#
_cell.length_a   1.000
_cell.length_b   1.000
_cell.length_c   1.000
_cell.angle_alpha   90.00
_cell.angle_beta   90.00
_cell.angle_gamma   90.00
#
_symmetry.space_group_name_H-M   'P 1'
#
loop_
_entity.id
_entity.type
_entity.pdbx_description
1 polymer ?
#
loop_
_entity_poly.entity_id
_entity_poly.type
_entity_poly.pdbx_seq_one_letter_code
_entity_poly.pdbx_strand_id
1 'polypeptide(L)'
;MATEAKSRKRPSEDDGGSRKKKKKKVRQDEGDLDAEAGLNLAFARMDGQLLADYIAQKTTRFGTDLSTVELSDLYISGNAIKDTTSWEKPRSMENLPEFMEAFAEDAKKLEGAPKAKGSPHTIIVTGAGLRAANLVRSVRKFQTKDSPVGKLFAKHFKVEEQVKFLKNHRTGVAVGTPQRLIDLIENDALLTGEVKRIIVDASHIDQKKRGIMDMRETLMPLVKLLTRKELNDRYTDPDQPLDLIFY
;
A
#
# COMPACT_ATOMS: atom_id res chain seq x y z
N MET A 1 13.93 55.31 61.33
CA MET A 1 13.85 54.15 60.41
C MET A 1 15.07 54.19 59.51
N ALA A 2 15.79 53.08 59.40
CA ALA A 2 17.06 53.01 58.68
C ALA A 2 16.87 52.65 57.21
N THR A 3 17.80 53.08 56.35
CA THR A 3 18.09 52.44 55.06
C THR A 3 19.60 52.29 54.93
N GLU A 4 20.07 51.05 54.89
CA GLU A 4 21.49 50.73 54.71
C GLU A 4 21.85 50.67 53.22
N ALA A 5 23.13 50.88 52.92
CA ALA A 5 23.70 50.69 51.59
C ALA A 5 24.56 49.42 51.54
N LYS A 6 24.51 48.64 50.44
CA LYS A 6 25.72 48.12 49.73
C LYS A 6 25.48 47.21 48.51
N SER A 7 26.28 47.51 47.48
CA SER A 7 27.00 46.64 46.52
C SER A 7 26.37 45.38 45.86
N ARG A 8 26.42 45.42 44.51
CA ARG A 8 26.53 44.34 43.50
C ARG A 8 26.97 42.93 43.97
N LYS A 9 26.28 41.90 43.45
CA LYS A 9 26.83 40.59 43.00
C LYS A 9 26.02 40.09 41.79
N ARG A 10 26.69 39.48 40.79
CA ARG A 10 26.12 38.56 39.78
C ARG A 10 26.25 37.12 40.33
N PRO A 11 25.35 36.17 40.04
CA PRO A 11 25.32 35.42 38.76
C PRO A 11 23.87 35.39 38.18
N SER A 12 23.44 34.58 37.19
CA SER A 12 24.06 33.57 36.30
C SER A 12 23.27 33.52 34.97
N GLU A 13 23.73 32.75 33.99
CA GLU A 13 22.89 32.20 32.91
C GLU A 13 22.41 30.78 33.27
N ASP A 14 21.17 30.47 32.88
CA ASP A 14 20.67 29.20 32.31
C ASP A 14 19.22 28.89 32.76
N ASP A 15 18.28 28.96 31.82
CA ASP A 15 17.16 28.03 31.78
C ASP A 15 16.73 27.84 30.32
N GLY A 16 17.36 26.85 29.66
CA GLY A 16 17.09 26.44 28.30
C GLY A 16 15.67 25.87 28.11
N GLY A 17 14.66 26.75 28.11
CA GLY A 17 13.25 26.45 27.85
C GLY A 17 13.02 25.82 26.47
N SER A 18 13.19 24.50 26.39
CA SER A 18 13.11 23.71 25.17
C SER A 18 11.72 23.80 24.51
N ARG A 19 11.59 24.70 23.54
CA ARG A 19 10.41 24.81 22.68
C ARG A 19 10.17 23.48 21.98
N LYS A 20 9.26 22.66 22.51
CA LYS A 20 8.71 21.47 21.83
C LYS A 20 8.20 21.90 20.45
N LYS A 21 8.99 21.62 19.41
CA LYS A 21 8.55 21.76 18.01
C LYS A 21 7.29 20.93 17.85
N LYS A 22 6.13 21.57 17.74
CA LYS A 22 4.88 20.91 17.36
C LYS A 22 5.16 20.20 16.04
N LYS A 23 5.25 18.86 16.04
CA LYS A 23 5.29 18.08 14.81
C LYS A 23 4.12 18.55 13.95
N LYS A 24 4.43 19.09 12.76
CA LYS A 24 3.43 19.58 11.82
C LYS A 24 2.60 18.35 11.46
N LYS A 25 1.39 18.25 12.05
CA LYS A 25 0.48 17.14 11.81
C LYS A 25 0.22 17.17 10.30
N VAL A 26 0.57 16.10 9.59
CA VAL A 26 0.11 15.91 8.21
C VAL A 26 -1.39 15.69 8.33
N ARG A 27 -2.13 16.80 8.39
CA ARG A 27 -3.53 16.81 8.03
C ARG A 27 -3.52 16.44 6.55
N GLN A 28 -4.13 15.30 6.26
CA GLN A 28 -4.69 15.03 4.94
C GLN A 28 -5.61 16.22 4.67
N ASP A 29 -5.20 17.11 3.77
CA ASP A 29 -5.93 18.34 3.52
C ASP A 29 -7.26 17.93 2.89
N GLU A 30 -8.40 18.41 3.42
CA GLU A 30 -9.70 17.98 2.89
C GLU A 30 -9.90 18.38 1.42
N GLY A 31 -9.14 19.37 0.94
CA GLY A 31 -9.09 19.77 -0.48
C GLY A 31 -8.47 18.73 -1.42
N ASP A 32 -7.78 17.71 -0.91
CA ASP A 32 -7.27 16.60 -1.72
C ASP A 32 -8.27 15.43 -1.86
N LEU A 33 -9.41 15.50 -1.18
CA LEU A 33 -10.41 14.42 -1.17
C LEU A 33 -11.58 14.75 -2.10
N ASP A 34 -11.55 14.17 -3.31
CA ASP A 34 -12.68 14.15 -4.22
C ASP A 34 -13.67 13.07 -3.78
N ALA A 35 -14.67 13.50 -3.00
CA ALA A 35 -15.72 12.62 -2.49
C ALA A 35 -16.73 12.17 -3.55
N GLU A 36 -16.79 12.83 -4.72
CA GLU A 36 -17.70 12.47 -5.82
C GLU A 36 -17.07 11.37 -6.70
N ALA A 37 -15.79 11.54 -7.07
CA ALA A 37 -15.02 10.49 -7.74
C ALA A 37 -14.63 9.33 -6.80
N GLY A 38 -14.70 9.53 -5.48
CA GLY A 38 -14.24 8.56 -4.48
C GLY A 38 -12.71 8.42 -4.46
N LEU A 39 -11.99 9.54 -4.65
CA LEU A 39 -10.53 9.58 -4.77
C LEU A 39 -9.87 10.54 -3.77
N ASN A 40 -8.68 10.17 -3.31
CA ASN A 40 -7.71 11.04 -2.66
C ASN A 40 -6.61 11.41 -3.67
N LEU A 41 -6.71 12.62 -4.21
CA LEU A 41 -5.85 13.16 -5.27
C LEU A 41 -4.40 13.38 -4.81
N ALA A 42 -4.12 13.35 -3.49
CA ALA A 42 -2.76 13.50 -2.98
C ALA A 42 -1.82 12.39 -3.46
N PHE A 43 -2.32 11.15 -3.57
CA PHE A 43 -1.51 9.98 -3.98
C PHE A 43 -0.95 10.10 -5.40
N ALA A 44 -1.61 10.85 -6.29
CA ALA A 44 -1.11 11.12 -7.64
C ALA A 44 0.19 11.94 -7.66
N ARG A 45 0.50 12.67 -6.57
CA ARG A 45 1.60 13.63 -6.46
C ARG A 45 2.66 13.22 -5.43
N MET A 46 2.52 12.04 -4.80
CA MET A 46 3.50 11.52 -3.87
C MET A 46 4.52 10.65 -4.61
N ASP A 47 5.79 11.04 -4.53
CA ASP A 47 6.92 10.19 -4.90
C ASP A 47 7.10 9.02 -3.91
N GLY A 48 8.06 8.13 -4.19
CA GLY A 48 8.34 6.97 -3.34
C GLY A 48 8.69 7.32 -1.89
N GLN A 49 9.40 8.42 -1.64
CA GLN A 49 9.77 8.83 -0.28
C GLN A 49 8.57 9.39 0.49
N LEU A 50 7.73 10.20 -0.16
CA LEU A 50 6.49 10.73 0.43
C LEU A 50 5.49 9.60 0.72
N LEU A 51 5.41 8.58 -0.14
CA LEU A 51 4.61 7.37 0.11
C LEU A 51 5.16 6.57 1.29
N ALA A 52 6.46 6.32 1.35
CA ALA A 52 7.11 5.63 2.47
C ALA A 52 6.87 6.34 3.82
N ASP A 53 7.06 7.66 3.86
CA ASP A 53 6.82 8.49 5.06
C ASP A 53 5.34 8.47 5.48
N TYR A 54 4.41 8.51 4.52
CA TYR A 54 2.97 8.41 4.76
C TYR A 54 2.60 7.06 5.38
N ILE A 55 3.09 5.95 4.80
CA ILE A 55 2.86 4.60 5.30
C ILE A 55 3.46 4.45 6.70
N ALA A 56 4.73 4.80 6.90
CA ALA A 56 5.42 4.71 8.19
C ALA A 56 4.70 5.50 9.30
N GLN A 57 4.19 6.70 8.99
CA GLN A 57 3.39 7.50 9.92
C GLN A 57 2.09 6.78 10.31
N LYS A 58 1.38 6.18 9.34
CA LYS A 58 0.12 5.46 9.59
C LYS A 58 0.39 4.15 10.35
N THR A 59 1.45 3.41 10.01
CA THR A 59 1.89 2.19 10.72
C THR A 59 2.20 2.49 12.17
N THR A 60 2.99 3.53 12.46
CA THR A 60 3.28 3.95 13.85
C THR A 60 2.02 4.40 14.59
N ARG A 61 1.08 5.05 13.91
CA ARG A 61 -0.20 5.48 14.49
C ARG A 61 -1.12 4.30 14.86
N PHE A 62 -1.12 3.24 14.05
CA PHE A 62 -2.03 2.11 14.23
C PHE A 62 -1.42 0.93 14.98
N GLY A 63 -0.11 0.72 14.92
CA GLY A 63 0.64 -0.33 15.62
C GLY A 63 1.16 0.10 16.99
N THR A 64 0.33 0.73 17.83
CA THR A 64 0.72 1.21 19.17
C THR A 64 1.04 0.11 20.19
N ASP A 65 0.71 -1.13 19.83
CA ASP A 65 1.00 -2.38 20.54
C ASP A 65 2.32 -3.03 20.12
N LEU A 66 2.96 -2.53 19.06
CA LEU A 66 4.24 -3.03 18.56
C LEU A 66 5.43 -2.30 19.22
N SER A 67 6.49 -3.04 19.47
CA SER A 67 7.78 -2.49 19.88
C SER A 67 8.45 -1.69 18.75
N THR A 68 9.46 -0.90 19.09
CA THR A 68 10.27 -0.17 18.11
C THR A 68 10.91 -1.09 17.06
N VAL A 69 11.26 -2.33 17.44
CA VAL A 69 11.88 -3.32 16.55
C VAL A 69 10.86 -3.86 15.56
N GLU A 70 9.69 -4.28 16.04
CA GLU A 70 8.58 -4.74 15.18
C GLU A 70 8.10 -3.62 14.24
N LEU A 71 8.14 -2.36 14.67
CA LEU A 71 7.85 -1.21 13.79
C LEU A 71 8.93 -0.99 12.73
N SER A 72 10.21 -1.27 13.01
CA SER A 72 11.27 -1.23 11.99
C SER A 72 11.17 -2.38 10.99
N ASP A 73 10.74 -3.57 11.40
CA ASP A 73 10.52 -4.72 10.50
C ASP A 73 9.35 -4.48 9.53
N LEU A 74 8.44 -3.55 9.86
CA LEU A 74 7.34 -3.09 9.01
C LEU A 74 7.66 -1.84 8.18
N TYR A 75 8.93 -1.39 8.16
CA TYR A 75 9.35 -0.25 7.36
C TYR A 75 9.47 -0.61 5.87
N ILE A 76 8.96 0.27 5.01
CA ILE A 76 9.11 0.19 3.55
C ILE A 76 9.94 1.40 3.11
N SER A 77 11.08 1.15 2.45
CA SER A 77 11.94 2.20 1.93
C SER A 77 11.29 2.94 0.76
N GLY A 78 11.56 4.24 0.60
CA GLY A 78 11.13 4.98 -0.58
C GLY A 78 11.67 4.39 -1.89
N ASN A 79 12.87 3.81 -1.85
CA ASN A 79 13.49 3.13 -3.00
C ASN A 79 12.79 1.82 -3.40
N ALA A 80 11.98 1.23 -2.50
CA ALA A 80 11.19 0.04 -2.81
C ALA A 80 9.93 0.40 -3.62
N ILE A 81 9.54 1.67 -3.68
CA ILE A 81 8.30 2.14 -4.28
C ILE A 81 8.59 2.72 -5.65
N LYS A 82 7.96 2.16 -6.68
CA LYS A 82 8.07 2.65 -8.06
C LYS A 82 7.35 3.98 -8.20
N ASP A 83 8.09 5.00 -8.64
CA ASP A 83 7.52 6.30 -8.97
C ASP A 83 6.52 6.17 -10.14
N THR A 84 5.35 6.76 -9.94
CA THR A 84 4.22 6.79 -10.87
C THR A 84 3.59 8.19 -10.95
N THR A 85 4.32 9.23 -10.55
CA THR A 85 3.92 10.64 -10.64
C THR A 85 3.82 11.15 -12.09
N SER A 86 4.43 10.44 -13.05
CA SER A 86 4.26 10.67 -14.49
C SER A 86 2.88 10.32 -15.04
N TRP A 87 1.98 9.77 -14.22
CA TRP A 87 0.61 9.44 -14.63
C TRP A 87 -0.36 10.59 -14.37
N GLU A 88 -0.80 11.24 -15.44
CA GLU A 88 -1.62 12.46 -15.37
C GLU A 88 -3.13 12.20 -15.21
N LYS A 89 -3.64 11.03 -15.61
CA LYS A 89 -5.08 10.72 -15.54
C LYS A 89 -5.52 10.45 -14.09
N PRO A 90 -6.78 10.72 -13.71
CA PRO A 90 -7.31 10.33 -12.40
C PRO A 90 -7.07 8.85 -12.12
N ARG A 91 -6.63 8.51 -10.91
CA ARG A 91 -6.38 7.12 -10.49
C ARG A 91 -7.69 6.41 -10.09
N SER A 92 -8.66 6.47 -11.02
CA SER A 92 -10.02 5.93 -10.88
C SER A 92 -10.11 4.46 -11.30
N MET A 93 -11.25 3.82 -11.07
CA MET A 93 -11.40 2.40 -11.43
C MET A 93 -11.31 2.15 -12.95
N GLU A 94 -11.78 3.13 -13.72
CA GLU A 94 -11.89 3.12 -15.18
C GLU A 94 -10.52 3.22 -15.85
N ASN A 95 -9.62 4.00 -15.26
CA ASN A 95 -8.28 4.27 -15.77
C ASN A 95 -7.24 3.21 -15.34
N LEU A 96 -7.58 2.31 -14.40
CA LEU A 96 -6.65 1.30 -13.88
C LEU A 96 -6.05 0.38 -14.97
N PRO A 97 -6.79 -0.09 -15.99
CA PRO A 97 -6.20 -0.97 -16.99
C PRO A 97 -5.17 -0.23 -17.85
N GLU A 98 -5.40 1.05 -18.16
CA GLU A 98 -4.45 1.87 -18.91
C GLU A 98 -3.21 2.23 -18.06
N PHE A 99 -3.40 2.51 -16.78
CA PHE A 99 -2.30 2.68 -15.82
C PHE A 99 -1.43 1.41 -15.73
N MET A 100 -2.04 0.23 -15.68
CA MET A 100 -1.31 -1.04 -15.68
C MET A 100 -0.47 -1.22 -16.94
N GLU A 101 -0.99 -0.82 -18.11
CA GLU A 101 -0.28 -0.87 -19.39
C GLU A 101 0.88 0.13 -19.44
N ALA A 102 0.67 1.35 -18.93
CA ALA A 102 1.69 2.41 -18.93
C ALA A 102 2.91 2.08 -18.05
N PHE A 103 2.73 1.38 -16.94
CA PHE A 103 3.84 1.03 -16.03
C PHE A 103 4.41 -0.37 -16.21
N ALA A 104 3.80 -1.23 -17.03
CA ALA A 104 4.35 -2.54 -17.37
C ALA A 104 5.49 -2.43 -18.40
N GLU A 105 6.49 -3.33 -18.32
CA GLU A 105 7.56 -3.46 -19.34
C GLU A 105 6.99 -3.70 -20.75
N ASP A 106 5.87 -4.43 -20.82
CA ASP A 106 5.19 -4.83 -22.04
C ASP A 106 3.71 -5.08 -21.68
N ALA A 107 2.84 -4.22 -22.20
CA ALA A 107 1.39 -4.31 -22.01
C ALA A 107 0.82 -5.68 -22.41
N LYS A 108 1.38 -6.35 -23.42
CA LYS A 108 0.90 -7.65 -23.90
C LYS A 108 1.12 -8.76 -22.87
N LYS A 109 2.12 -8.63 -21.98
CA LYS A 109 2.36 -9.59 -20.90
C LYS A 109 1.22 -9.58 -19.87
N LEU A 110 0.38 -8.53 -19.80
CA LEU A 110 -0.74 -8.44 -18.86
C LEU A 110 -1.89 -9.41 -19.19
N GLU A 111 -2.12 -9.71 -20.48
CA GLU A 111 -3.05 -10.76 -20.92
C GLU A 111 -2.50 -12.18 -20.70
N GLY A 112 -1.20 -12.28 -20.47
CA GLY A 112 -0.51 -13.52 -20.18
C GLY A 112 -0.78 -14.05 -18.78
N ALA A 113 -0.24 -15.24 -18.51
CA ALA A 113 -0.10 -15.78 -17.17
C ALA A 113 1.17 -16.63 -17.11
N PRO A 114 1.85 -16.71 -15.96
CA PRO A 114 2.88 -17.71 -15.73
C PRO A 114 2.35 -19.13 -15.99
N LYS A 115 3.27 -20.07 -16.29
CA LYS A 115 2.89 -21.48 -16.55
C LYS A 115 2.46 -22.17 -15.26
N ALA A 116 3.08 -21.82 -14.14
CA ALA A 116 2.71 -22.28 -12.82
C ALA A 116 1.29 -21.81 -12.44
N LYS A 117 0.50 -22.70 -11.86
CA LYS A 117 -0.82 -22.39 -11.33
C LYS A 117 -0.70 -21.60 -10.03
N GLY A 118 -1.68 -20.76 -9.72
CA GLY A 118 -1.66 -19.92 -8.52
C GLY A 118 -0.56 -18.84 -8.46
N SER A 119 0.18 -18.62 -9.56
CA SER A 119 1.31 -17.70 -9.64
C SER A 119 0.96 -16.48 -10.52
N PRO A 120 0.31 -15.43 -9.99
CA PRO A 120 0.03 -14.21 -10.76
C PRO A 120 1.27 -13.38 -11.03
N HIS A 121 1.33 -12.70 -12.18
CA HIS A 121 2.34 -11.67 -12.45
C HIS A 121 1.95 -10.32 -11.83
N THR A 122 0.66 -10.09 -11.55
CA THR A 122 0.15 -8.85 -10.93
C THR A 122 -0.81 -9.17 -9.80
N ILE A 123 -0.55 -8.59 -8.62
CA ILE A 123 -1.47 -8.62 -7.48
C ILE A 123 -1.96 -7.20 -7.23
N ILE A 124 -3.28 -7.01 -7.21
CA ILE A 124 -3.94 -5.74 -6.91
C ILE A 124 -4.55 -5.84 -5.52
N VAL A 125 -4.16 -4.95 -4.61
CA VAL A 125 -4.50 -4.98 -3.19
C VAL A 125 -5.43 -3.82 -2.86
N THR A 126 -6.60 -4.11 -2.29
CA THR A 126 -7.60 -3.08 -1.94
C THR A 126 -8.23 -3.34 -0.57
N GLY A 127 -8.73 -2.28 0.07
CA GLY A 127 -9.20 -2.32 1.46
C GLY A 127 -10.56 -3.01 1.69
N ALA A 128 -11.34 -3.29 0.64
CA ALA A 128 -12.70 -3.83 0.81
C ALA A 128 -13.13 -4.81 -0.30
N GLY A 129 -13.84 -5.88 0.08
CA GLY A 129 -14.33 -6.90 -0.87
C GLY A 129 -15.33 -6.38 -1.92
N LEU A 130 -16.05 -5.29 -1.64
CA LEU A 130 -16.90 -4.63 -2.65
C LEU A 130 -16.06 -3.91 -3.70
N ARG A 131 -15.05 -3.13 -3.27
CA ARG A 131 -14.09 -2.47 -4.17
C ARG A 131 -13.29 -3.49 -4.96
N ALA A 132 -12.83 -4.57 -4.34
CA ALA A 132 -12.16 -5.68 -5.01
C ALA A 132 -13.03 -6.29 -6.12
N ALA A 133 -14.32 -6.54 -5.86
CA ALA A 133 -15.25 -7.04 -6.87
C ALA A 133 -15.44 -6.07 -8.04
N ASN A 134 -15.31 -4.76 -7.81
CA ASN A 134 -15.39 -3.74 -8.86
C ASN A 134 -14.09 -3.66 -9.67
N LEU A 135 -12.92 -3.60 -9.01
CA LEU A 135 -11.60 -3.67 -9.64
C LEU A 135 -11.45 -4.91 -10.53
N VAL A 136 -11.91 -6.07 -10.06
CA VAL A 136 -11.97 -7.31 -10.86
C VAL A 136 -12.73 -7.12 -12.16
N ARG A 137 -13.80 -6.30 -12.21
CA ARG A 137 -14.51 -6.03 -13.48
C ARG A 137 -13.70 -5.13 -14.41
N SER A 138 -13.02 -4.12 -13.87
CA SER A 138 -12.16 -3.21 -14.64
C SER A 138 -11.02 -3.96 -15.33
N VAL A 139 -10.30 -4.81 -14.60
CA VAL A 139 -9.16 -5.58 -15.15
C VAL A 139 -9.55 -6.82 -15.96
N ARG A 140 -10.86 -7.02 -16.26
CA ARG A 140 -11.31 -8.15 -17.12
C ARG A 140 -10.75 -8.13 -18.53
N LYS A 141 -10.30 -6.98 -19.04
CA LYS A 141 -9.70 -6.92 -20.38
C LYS A 141 -8.43 -7.78 -20.50
N PHE A 142 -7.73 -8.01 -19.39
CA PHE A 142 -6.57 -8.90 -19.30
C PHE A 142 -6.93 -10.37 -19.05
N GLN A 143 -8.22 -10.70 -18.97
CA GLN A 143 -8.68 -12.07 -18.72
C GLN A 143 -8.72 -12.87 -20.03
N THR A 144 -8.07 -14.03 -20.04
CA THR A 144 -8.20 -15.00 -21.14
C THR A 144 -8.94 -16.25 -20.68
N LYS A 145 -9.29 -17.16 -21.60
CA LYS A 145 -9.98 -18.42 -21.26
C LYS A 145 -9.17 -19.27 -20.28
N ASP A 146 -7.85 -19.25 -20.42
CA ASP A 146 -6.91 -20.04 -19.60
C ASP A 146 -6.29 -19.25 -18.44
N SER A 147 -6.63 -17.95 -18.31
CA SER A 147 -6.19 -17.05 -17.24
C SER A 147 -7.39 -16.23 -16.70
N PRO A 148 -8.27 -16.84 -15.89
CA PRO A 148 -9.29 -16.11 -15.14
C PRO A 148 -8.66 -15.14 -14.12
N VAL A 149 -9.29 -13.97 -13.91
CA VAL A 149 -8.84 -13.02 -12.87
C VAL A 149 -9.08 -13.61 -11.48
N GLY A 150 -8.01 -13.69 -10.67
CA GLY A 150 -8.09 -14.21 -9.31
C GLY A 150 -8.90 -13.30 -8.39
N LYS A 151 -9.93 -13.84 -7.72
CA LYS A 151 -10.82 -13.10 -6.82
C LYS A 151 -10.50 -13.47 -5.36
N LEU A 152 -9.51 -12.80 -4.77
CA LEU A 152 -8.83 -13.20 -3.54
C LEU A 152 -9.26 -12.35 -2.33
N PHE A 153 -10.57 -12.28 -2.09
CA PHE A 153 -11.17 -11.49 -1.01
C PHE A 153 -12.39 -12.18 -0.38
N ALA A 154 -12.69 -11.84 0.86
CA ALA A 154 -13.88 -12.32 1.56
C ALA A 154 -15.13 -11.58 1.08
N LYS A 155 -16.01 -12.26 0.32
CA LYS A 155 -17.37 -11.77 0.00
C LYS A 155 -18.36 -12.92 -0.14
N HIS A 156 -18.09 -13.82 -1.09
CA HIS A 156 -18.88 -15.04 -1.32
C HIS A 156 -18.01 -16.30 -1.45
N PHE A 157 -16.69 -16.16 -1.30
CA PHE A 157 -15.72 -17.26 -1.42
C PHE A 157 -14.98 -17.48 -0.10
N LYS A 158 -14.96 -18.73 0.36
CA LYS A 158 -14.13 -19.19 1.47
C LYS A 158 -12.67 -19.32 1.04
N VAL A 159 -11.76 -19.47 2.00
CA VAL A 159 -10.32 -19.61 1.71
C VAL A 159 -10.06 -20.88 0.89
N GLU A 160 -10.70 -21.99 1.26
CA GLU A 160 -10.52 -23.31 0.64
C GLU A 160 -10.98 -23.33 -0.82
N GLU A 161 -11.99 -22.53 -1.16
CA GLU A 161 -12.48 -22.37 -2.54
C GLU A 161 -11.48 -21.58 -3.39
N GLN A 162 -10.84 -20.56 -2.82
CA GLN A 162 -9.77 -19.81 -3.47
C GLN A 162 -8.48 -20.63 -3.58
N VAL A 163 -8.14 -21.44 -2.58
CA VAL A 163 -7.05 -22.44 -2.66
C VAL A 163 -7.31 -23.41 -3.81
N LYS A 164 -8.52 -23.97 -3.92
CA LYS A 164 -8.91 -24.84 -5.04
C LYS A 164 -8.86 -24.11 -6.38
N PHE A 165 -9.29 -22.85 -6.45
CA PHE A 165 -9.19 -22.05 -7.67
C PHE A 165 -7.74 -21.89 -8.11
N LEU A 166 -6.86 -21.39 -7.22
CA LEU A 166 -5.45 -21.12 -7.52
C LEU A 166 -4.69 -22.40 -7.90
N LYS A 167 -4.89 -23.51 -7.18
CA LYS A 167 -4.25 -24.80 -7.49
C LYS A 167 -4.73 -25.42 -8.82
N ASN A 168 -5.87 -24.98 -9.37
CA ASN A 168 -6.40 -25.48 -10.63
C ASN A 168 -6.19 -24.56 -11.84
N HIS A 169 -6.04 -23.26 -11.66
CA HIS A 169 -5.97 -22.28 -12.75
C HIS A 169 -4.62 -21.57 -12.80
N ARG A 170 -4.14 -21.29 -14.02
CA ARG A 170 -3.17 -20.22 -14.23
C ARG A 170 -3.89 -18.89 -13.99
N THR A 171 -3.19 -17.92 -13.42
CA THR A 171 -3.74 -16.60 -13.12
C THR A 171 -2.70 -15.58 -13.56
N GLY A 172 -3.07 -14.59 -14.36
CA GLY A 172 -2.18 -13.46 -14.71
C GLY A 172 -2.31 -12.34 -13.68
N VAL A 173 -3.54 -11.83 -13.55
CA VAL A 173 -3.91 -10.78 -12.60
C VAL A 173 -4.78 -11.36 -11.48
N ALA A 174 -4.42 -11.07 -10.23
CA ALA A 174 -5.23 -11.35 -9.04
C ALA A 174 -5.60 -10.05 -8.32
N VAL A 175 -6.81 -9.99 -7.76
CA VAL A 175 -7.29 -8.86 -6.96
C VAL A 175 -7.74 -9.37 -5.61
N GLY A 176 -7.25 -8.77 -4.52
CA GLY A 176 -7.54 -9.24 -3.17
C GLY A 176 -7.53 -8.17 -2.08
N THR A 177 -7.93 -8.61 -0.90
CA THR A 177 -7.83 -7.84 0.34
C THR A 177 -6.60 -8.31 1.13
N PRO A 178 -5.83 -7.43 1.80
CA PRO A 178 -4.56 -7.76 2.44
C PRO A 178 -4.53 -9.07 3.22
N GLN A 179 -5.42 -9.24 4.22
CA GLN A 179 -5.46 -10.46 5.03
C GLN A 179 -5.71 -11.72 4.18
N ARG A 180 -6.62 -11.67 3.20
CA ARG A 180 -6.91 -12.84 2.36
C ARG A 180 -5.73 -13.21 1.44
N LEU A 181 -4.92 -12.24 1.03
CA LEU A 181 -3.70 -12.52 0.27
C LEU A 181 -2.66 -13.22 1.18
N ILE A 182 -2.50 -12.76 2.42
CA ILE A 182 -1.69 -13.44 3.45
C ILE A 182 -2.17 -14.88 3.66
N ASP A 183 -3.47 -15.08 3.95
CA ASP A 183 -4.07 -16.41 4.18
C ASP A 183 -3.75 -17.39 3.03
N LEU A 184 -3.75 -16.91 1.78
CA LEU A 184 -3.55 -17.74 0.58
C LEU A 184 -2.08 -18.01 0.25
N ILE A 185 -1.17 -17.11 0.64
CA ILE A 185 0.28 -17.35 0.60
C ILE A 185 0.63 -18.44 1.64
N GLU A 186 0.10 -18.32 2.85
CA GLU A 186 0.32 -19.26 3.97
C GLU A 186 -0.34 -20.64 3.76
N ASN A 187 -1.21 -20.78 2.74
CA ASN A 187 -1.80 -22.06 2.30
C ASN A 187 -1.07 -22.67 1.08
N ASP A 188 0.10 -22.15 0.71
CA ASP A 188 0.87 -22.52 -0.50
C ASP A 188 0.01 -22.54 -1.76
N ALA A 189 -0.91 -21.58 -1.87
CA ALA A 189 -1.88 -21.50 -2.97
C ALA A 189 -1.64 -20.27 -3.85
N LEU A 190 -1.32 -19.13 -3.23
CA LEU A 190 -0.89 -17.91 -3.91
C LEU A 190 0.64 -17.86 -3.91
N LEU A 191 1.25 -18.17 -5.05
CA LEU A 191 2.71 -18.22 -5.20
C LEU A 191 3.23 -16.85 -5.66
N THR A 192 4.22 -16.33 -4.93
CA THR A 192 4.76 -14.96 -5.13
C THR A 192 5.95 -14.88 -6.10
N GLY A 193 6.59 -16.01 -6.44
CA GLY A 193 7.82 -16.04 -7.23
C GLY A 193 7.72 -15.41 -8.63
N GLU A 194 6.55 -15.52 -9.28
CA GLU A 194 6.32 -14.96 -10.62
C GLU A 194 5.72 -13.53 -10.57
N VAL A 195 5.44 -12.99 -9.37
CA VAL A 195 4.86 -11.66 -9.23
C VAL A 195 5.89 -10.62 -9.68
N LYS A 196 5.49 -9.75 -10.61
CA LYS A 196 6.30 -8.64 -11.13
C LYS A 196 5.84 -7.28 -10.65
N ARG A 197 4.62 -7.20 -10.12
CA ARG A 197 3.99 -5.95 -9.67
C ARG A 197 2.94 -6.18 -8.60
N ILE A 198 3.01 -5.40 -7.53
CA ILE A 198 1.97 -5.25 -6.52
C ILE A 198 1.40 -3.83 -6.66
N ILE A 199 0.10 -3.73 -6.89
CA ILE A 199 -0.59 -2.45 -7.07
C ILE A 199 -1.54 -2.24 -5.89
N VAL A 200 -1.26 -1.26 -5.05
CA VAL A 200 -2.09 -0.89 -3.89
C VAL A 200 -3.11 0.15 -4.32
N ASP A 201 -4.41 -0.17 -4.22
CA ASP A 201 -5.55 0.73 -4.47
C ASP A 201 -5.64 1.77 -3.32
N ALA A 202 -4.77 2.77 -3.40
CA ALA A 202 -4.46 3.76 -2.39
C ALA A 202 -5.26 5.06 -2.57
N SER A 203 -5.44 5.50 -3.83
CA SER A 203 -6.24 6.68 -4.16
C SER A 203 -7.72 6.49 -3.81
N HIS A 204 -8.25 5.26 -3.85
CA HIS A 204 -9.66 5.03 -3.53
C HIS A 204 -10.01 5.33 -2.07
N ILE A 205 -11.04 6.15 -1.87
CA ILE A 205 -11.67 6.40 -0.57
C ILE A 205 -13.12 5.90 -0.56
N ASP A 206 -13.56 5.37 0.59
CA ASP A 206 -14.96 4.98 0.79
C ASP A 206 -15.90 6.17 1.08
N GLN A 207 -17.20 5.90 1.24
CA GLN A 207 -18.22 6.90 1.60
C GLN A 207 -17.96 7.65 2.92
N LYS A 208 -17.03 7.18 3.76
CA LYS A 208 -16.59 7.83 5.00
C LYS A 208 -15.22 8.52 4.83
N LYS A 209 -14.78 8.73 3.58
CA LYS A 209 -13.48 9.29 3.19
C LYS A 209 -12.26 8.48 3.67
N ARG A 210 -12.37 7.14 3.74
CA ARG A 210 -11.29 6.25 4.21
C ARG A 210 -10.72 5.41 3.07
N GLY A 211 -9.41 5.45 2.87
CA GLY A 211 -8.69 4.53 1.98
C GLY A 211 -8.17 3.28 2.69
N ILE A 212 -7.44 2.43 1.96
CA ILE A 212 -6.84 1.19 2.50
C ILE A 212 -5.89 1.42 3.69
N MET A 213 -5.29 2.60 3.79
CA MET A 213 -4.34 2.98 4.85
C MET A 213 -4.97 3.68 6.06
N ASP A 214 -6.30 3.90 6.05
CA ASP A 214 -6.99 4.73 7.07
C ASP A 214 -7.66 3.94 8.20
N MET A 215 -7.56 2.61 8.19
CA MET A 215 -8.10 1.72 9.21
C MET A 215 -7.02 0.73 9.65
N ARG A 216 -6.96 0.39 10.95
CA ARG A 216 -5.97 -0.54 11.50
C ARG A 216 -6.11 -1.93 10.87
N GLU A 217 -7.35 -2.34 10.65
CA GLU A 217 -7.76 -3.65 10.14
C GLU A 217 -7.37 -3.88 8.69
N THR A 218 -7.15 -2.80 7.91
CA THR A 218 -6.68 -2.88 6.52
C THR A 218 -5.20 -2.55 6.40
N LEU A 219 -4.71 -1.54 7.13
CA LEU A 219 -3.30 -1.16 7.05
C LEU A 219 -2.37 -2.20 7.67
N MET A 220 -2.66 -2.71 8.87
CA MET A 220 -1.72 -3.61 9.54
C MET A 220 -1.49 -4.90 8.75
N PRO A 221 -2.53 -5.54 8.14
CA PRO A 221 -2.30 -6.64 7.21
C PRO A 221 -1.71 -6.19 5.86
N LEU A 222 -1.94 -4.95 5.39
CA LEU A 222 -1.29 -4.42 4.18
C LEU A 222 0.22 -4.33 4.39
N VAL A 223 0.71 -3.69 5.45
CA VAL A 223 2.16 -3.54 5.67
C VAL A 223 2.80 -4.89 5.97
N LYS A 224 2.14 -5.77 6.74
CA LYS A 224 2.60 -7.15 6.93
C LYS A 224 2.71 -7.94 5.62
N LEU A 225 1.79 -7.74 4.67
CA LEU A 225 1.88 -8.34 3.34
C LEU A 225 3.05 -7.76 2.54
N LEU A 226 3.20 -6.43 2.53
CA LEU A 226 4.24 -5.76 1.75
C LEU A 226 5.65 -6.00 2.31
N THR A 227 5.82 -6.19 3.61
CA THR A 227 7.14 -6.44 4.23
C THR A 227 7.50 -7.92 4.38
N ARG A 228 6.66 -8.86 3.88
CA ARG A 228 7.04 -10.29 3.80
C ARG A 228 8.38 -10.43 3.10
N LYS A 229 9.30 -11.21 3.67
CA LYS A 229 10.70 -11.28 3.23
C LYS A 229 10.83 -11.58 1.74
N GLU A 230 10.06 -12.55 1.25
CA GLU A 230 10.02 -13.00 -0.14
C GLU A 230 9.52 -11.94 -1.16
N LEU A 231 8.96 -10.83 -0.68
CA LEU A 231 8.58 -9.66 -1.49
C LEU A 231 9.54 -8.49 -1.23
N ASN A 232 9.89 -8.24 0.04
CA ASN A 232 10.75 -7.14 0.46
C ASN A 232 12.15 -7.20 -0.17
N ASP A 233 12.77 -8.40 -0.14
CA ASP A 233 14.08 -8.65 -0.76
C ASP A 233 14.09 -8.25 -2.26
N ARG A 234 12.94 -8.34 -2.95
CA ARG A 234 12.81 -8.17 -4.40
C ARG A 234 12.50 -6.76 -4.88
N TYR A 235 12.10 -5.83 -4.01
CA TYR A 235 11.75 -4.47 -4.44
C TYR A 235 12.96 -3.67 -4.97
N THR A 236 14.16 -4.01 -4.51
CA THR A 236 15.43 -3.39 -4.93
C THR A 236 16.39 -4.39 -5.57
N ASP A 237 15.90 -5.59 -5.93
CA ASP A 237 16.68 -6.63 -6.61
C ASP A 237 16.72 -6.35 -8.12
N PRO A 238 17.91 -6.13 -8.72
CA PRO A 238 18.03 -5.86 -10.15
C PRO A 238 17.81 -7.11 -11.03
N ASP A 239 17.99 -8.32 -10.48
CA ASP A 239 17.90 -9.59 -11.21
C ASP A 239 16.49 -10.20 -11.16
N GLN A 240 15.73 -9.95 -10.08
CA GLN A 240 14.33 -10.40 -9.92
C GLN A 240 13.37 -9.28 -9.45
N PRO A 241 13.33 -8.12 -10.14
CA PRO A 241 12.62 -6.94 -9.66
C PRO A 241 11.12 -7.17 -9.42
N LEU A 242 10.61 -6.51 -8.39
CA LEU A 242 9.20 -6.47 -8.04
C LEU A 242 8.74 -5.01 -7.92
N ASP A 243 7.89 -4.56 -8.83
CA ASP A 243 7.37 -3.19 -8.78
C ASP A 243 6.29 -3.06 -7.68
N LEU A 244 6.60 -2.40 -6.55
CA LEU A 244 5.57 -1.93 -5.61
C LEU A 244 5.03 -0.57 -6.06
N ILE A 245 3.76 -0.53 -6.44
CA ILE A 245 3.10 0.65 -7.02
C ILE A 245 1.89 1.02 -6.16
N PHE A 246 1.69 2.32 -5.93
CA PHE A 246 0.49 2.86 -5.30
C PHE A 246 -0.38 3.52 -6.37
N TYR A 247 -1.60 3.01 -6.52
CA TYR A 247 -2.63 3.53 -7.42
C TYR A 247 -3.61 4.38 -6.64
#